data_AF-A0A661MWM9-F1
#
_entry.id   AF-A0A661MWM9-F1
#
_cell.length_a   1.000
_cell.length_b   1.000
_cell.length_c   1.000
_cell.angle_alpha   90.00
_cell.angle_beta   90.00
_cell.angle_gamma   90.00
#
_symmetry.space_group_name_H-M   'P 1'
#
loop_
_entity.id
_entity.type
_entity.pdbx_description
1 polymer ?
#
loop_
_entity_poly.entity_id
_entity_poly.type
_entity_poly.pdbx_seq_one_letter_code
_entity_poly.pdbx_strand_id
1 'polypeptide(L)'
;MRKQRMAEERVPTLEGFFTEDGGAKVLGSKCVTCGTPYFPKVQACHNPDCTESRMEDCAFAGKGTLWSYSVANFAPPPPHQFDEPFVPYAVGVVDMECGLRLIG
;
A
#
# COMPACT_ATOMS: atom_id res chain seq x y z
N MET A 1 -9.71 29.86 26.17
CA MET A 1 -8.58 29.83 25.20
C MET A 1 -8.57 28.47 24.52
N ARG A 2 -9.03 28.38 23.27
CA ARG A 2 -8.98 27.13 22.48
C ARG A 2 -7.54 26.96 22.01
N LYS A 3 -6.79 26.00 22.57
CA LYS A 3 -5.50 25.58 22.02
C LYS A 3 -5.77 25.05 20.61
N GLN A 4 -5.33 25.77 19.59
CA GLN A 4 -5.21 25.21 18.24
C GLN A 4 -4.26 24.02 18.33
N ARG A 5 -4.76 22.82 18.05
CA ARG A 5 -3.90 21.66 17.75
C ARG A 5 -3.12 22.04 16.50
N MET A 6 -1.80 22.20 16.62
CA MET A 6 -0.91 22.11 15.47
C MET A 6 -1.22 20.78 14.79
N ALA A 7 -1.48 20.79 13.49
CA ALA A 7 -1.65 19.54 12.75
C ALA A 7 -0.34 18.75 12.90
N GLU A 8 -0.42 17.55 13.48
CA GLU A 8 0.72 16.61 13.49
C GLU A 8 1.19 16.42 12.06
N GLU A 9 2.50 16.54 11.86
CA GLU A 9 3.12 16.30 10.56
C GLU A 9 2.90 14.82 10.18
N ARG A 10 2.12 14.59 9.13
CA ARG A 10 1.88 13.25 8.61
C ARG A 10 3.10 12.82 7.82
N VAL A 11 3.91 11.95 8.41
CA VAL A 11 5.04 11.33 7.73
C VAL A 11 4.68 9.90 7.31
N PRO A 12 5.07 9.45 6.10
CA PRO A 12 4.91 8.06 5.72
C PRO A 12 5.69 7.14 6.67
N THR A 13 5.06 6.04 7.10
CA THR A 13 5.75 4.99 7.90
C THR A 13 6.93 4.39 7.12
N LEU A 14 6.83 4.35 5.80
CA LEU A 14 7.90 3.96 4.88
C LEU A 14 7.96 4.98 3.74
N GLU A 15 9.12 5.61 3.57
CA GLU A 15 9.35 6.54 2.48
C GLU A 15 9.26 5.83 1.12
N GLY A 16 8.66 6.50 0.13
CA GLY A 16 8.60 6.01 -1.24
C GLY A 16 7.59 4.89 -1.53
N PHE A 17 6.74 4.51 -0.56
CA PHE A 17 5.69 3.50 -0.75
C PHE A 17 4.34 4.12 -1.12
N PHE A 18 4.02 5.29 -0.59
CA PHE A 18 2.77 5.97 -0.88
C PHE A 18 2.96 7.49 -0.87
N THR A 19 2.01 8.18 -1.49
CA THR A 19 1.87 9.63 -1.45
C THR A 19 0.39 9.99 -1.30
N GLU A 20 0.11 11.10 -0.64
CA GLU A 20 -1.22 11.69 -0.56
C GLU A 20 -1.37 12.92 -1.49
N ASP A 21 -0.34 13.26 -2.27
CA ASP A 21 -0.36 14.41 -3.18
C ASP A 21 -1.38 14.21 -4.31
N GLY A 22 -2.42 15.05 -4.31
CA GLY A 22 -3.57 14.93 -5.18
C GLY A 22 -4.40 13.65 -4.96
N GLY A 23 -4.35 13.09 -3.74
CA GLY A 23 -5.07 11.88 -3.34
C GLY A 23 -4.15 10.71 -2.99
N ALA A 24 -4.69 9.69 -2.30
CA ALA A 24 -3.93 8.52 -1.87
C ALA A 24 -3.51 7.65 -3.07
N LYS A 25 -2.20 7.42 -3.18
CA LYS A 25 -1.58 6.62 -4.25
C LYS A 25 -0.48 5.75 -3.66
N VAL A 26 -0.35 4.53 -4.18
CA VAL A 26 0.82 3.69 -3.92
C VAL A 26 1.85 3.88 -5.03
N LEU A 27 3.12 3.90 -4.65
CA LEU A 27 4.24 4.13 -5.54
C LEU A 27 4.91 2.79 -5.85
N GLY A 28 4.95 2.43 -7.13
CA GLY A 28 5.47 1.16 -7.59
C GLY A 28 6.07 1.28 -8.99
N SER A 29 6.03 0.18 -9.74
CA SER A 29 6.53 0.14 -11.11
C SER A 29 5.52 -0.51 -12.04
N LYS A 30 5.56 -0.17 -13.33
CA LYS A 30 4.78 -0.84 -14.37
C LYS A 30 5.71 -1.30 -15.47
N CYS A 31 5.52 -2.52 -15.95
CA CYS A 31 6.21 -2.97 -17.16
C CYS A 31 5.55 -2.30 -18.37
N VAL A 32 6.28 -1.52 -19.16
CA VAL A 32 5.72 -0.89 -20.37
C VAL A 32 5.51 -1.89 -21.50
N THR A 33 6.20 -3.03 -21.46
CA THR A 33 6.07 -4.10 -22.47
C THR A 33 4.76 -4.87 -22.31
N CYS A 34 4.46 -5.38 -21.11
CA CYS A 34 3.31 -6.25 -20.86
C CYS A 34 2.21 -5.62 -19.99
N GLY A 35 2.43 -4.40 -19.47
CA GLY A 35 1.47 -3.69 -18.64
C GLY A 35 1.37 -4.15 -17.18
N THR A 36 2.10 -5.20 -16.78
CA THR A 36 2.01 -5.76 -15.42
C THR A 36 2.43 -4.72 -14.38
N PRO A 37 1.57 -4.43 -13.38
CA PRO A 37 1.89 -3.52 -12.29
C PRO A 37 2.64 -4.25 -11.17
N TYR A 38 3.49 -3.52 -10.46
CA TYR A 38 4.28 -4.02 -9.34
C TYR A 38 4.25 -3.03 -8.18
N PHE A 39 4.14 -3.57 -6.98
CA PHE A 39 4.30 -2.85 -5.73
C PHE A 39 5.05 -3.74 -4.72
N PRO A 40 6.08 -3.23 -4.02
CA PRO A 40 6.75 -1.94 -4.22
C PRO A 40 7.47 -1.83 -5.58
N LYS A 41 8.24 -0.75 -5.80
CA LYS A 41 9.06 -0.57 -7.01
C LYS A 41 9.99 -1.77 -7.24
N VAL A 42 10.11 -2.22 -8.49
CA VAL A 42 10.98 -3.33 -8.89
C VAL A 42 11.83 -2.96 -10.11
N GLN A 43 13.01 -3.56 -10.22
CA GLN A 43 13.95 -3.31 -11.31
C GLN A 43 13.69 -4.16 -12.56
N ALA A 44 12.94 -5.26 -12.42
CA ALA A 44 12.69 -6.20 -13.52
C ALA A 44 11.24 -6.71 -13.51
N CYS A 45 10.73 -7.01 -14.70
CA CYS A 45 9.46 -7.69 -14.89
C CYS A 45 9.62 -9.17 -14.56
N HIS A 46 8.78 -9.69 -13.66
CA HIS A 46 8.74 -11.11 -13.28
C HIS A 46 7.58 -11.87 -13.92
N ASN A 47 6.82 -11.23 -14.82
CA ASN A 47 5.79 -11.91 -15.58
C ASN A 47 6.46 -12.86 -16.60
N PRO A 48 6.26 -14.20 -16.48
CA PRO A 48 6.90 -15.17 -17.36
C PRO A 48 6.47 -15.04 -18.83
N ASP A 49 5.32 -14.42 -19.09
CA ASP A 49 4.82 -14.20 -20.45
C ASP A 49 5.37 -12.90 -21.08
N CYS A 50 6.19 -12.15 -20.33
CA CYS A 50 6.76 -10.89 -20.81
C CYS A 50 7.98 -11.15 -21.70
N THR A 51 7.97 -10.59 -22.90
CA THR A 51 9.06 -10.76 -23.89
C THR A 51 10.28 -9.89 -23.62
N GLU A 52 10.12 -8.79 -22.89
CA GLU A 52 11.19 -7.85 -22.54
C GLU A 52 10.89 -7.14 -21.23
N SER A 53 11.84 -7.17 -20.29
CA SER A 53 11.71 -6.48 -19.01
C SER A 53 12.04 -4.99 -19.15
N ARG A 54 11.01 -4.15 -19.32
CA ARG A 54 11.16 -2.69 -19.35
C ARG A 54 10.25 -2.03 -18.32
N MET A 55 10.85 -1.64 -17.20
CA MET A 55 10.15 -1.09 -16.03
C MET A 55 10.17 0.43 -16.04
N GLU A 56 9.05 1.05 -15.67
CA GLU A 56 8.95 2.48 -15.34
C GLU A 56 8.35 2.67 -13.95
N ASP A 57 8.73 3.76 -13.29
CA ASP A 57 8.08 4.19 -12.05
C ASP A 57 6.63 4.59 -12.34
N CYS A 58 5.70 4.15 -11.49
CA CYS A 58 4.28 4.40 -11.65
C CYS A 58 3.61 4.65 -10.29
N ALA A 59 2.68 5.60 -10.25
CA ALA A 59 1.83 5.83 -9.09
C ALA A 59 0.43 5.26 -9.38
N PHE A 60 -0.03 4.33 -8.55
CA PHE A 60 -1.32 3.68 -8.70
C PHE A 60 -2.31 4.29 -7.71
N ALA A 61 -3.41 4.79 -8.27
CA ALA A 61 -4.57 5.28 -7.54
C ALA A 61 -5.79 4.46 -7.96
N GLY A 62 -6.92 4.65 -7.27
CA GLY A 62 -8.21 4.16 -7.73
C GLY A 62 -8.89 3.28 -6.70
N LYS A 63 -9.74 2.39 -7.20
CA LYS A 63 -10.59 1.51 -6.39
C LYS A 63 -10.18 0.06 -6.58
N GLY A 64 -10.71 -0.78 -5.71
CA GLY A 64 -10.55 -2.21 -5.76
C GLY A 64 -11.68 -2.92 -5.04
N THR A 65 -11.67 -4.25 -5.13
CA THR A 65 -12.59 -5.13 -4.43
C THR A 65 -11.86 -5.80 -3.28
N LEU A 66 -12.47 -5.82 -2.10
CA LEU A 66 -11.95 -6.59 -0.97
C LEU A 66 -12.00 -8.08 -1.33
N TRP A 67 -10.85 -8.70 -1.50
CA TRP A 67 -10.71 -10.11 -1.87
C TRP A 67 -10.83 -11.01 -0.63
N SER A 68 -10.15 -10.64 0.45
CA SER A 68 -10.19 -11.35 1.74
C SER A 68 -9.87 -10.39 2.88
N TYR A 69 -10.25 -10.74 4.10
CA TYR A 69 -9.90 -9.99 5.30
C TYR A 69 -9.79 -10.89 6.53
N SER A 70 -9.07 -10.42 7.53
CA SER A 70 -9.01 -11.00 8.87
C SER A 70 -9.16 -9.89 9.91
N VAL A 71 -9.62 -10.25 11.11
CA VAL A 71 -9.75 -9.33 12.25
C VAL A 71 -8.84 -9.79 13.38
N ALA A 72 -7.87 -8.96 13.73
CA ALA A 72 -7.04 -9.15 14.91
C ALA A 72 -7.86 -8.77 16.14
N ASN A 73 -8.40 -9.77 16.84
CA ASN A 73 -9.25 -9.58 18.03
C ASN A 73 -8.46 -9.64 19.36
N PHE A 74 -7.15 -9.84 19.30
CA PHE A 74 -6.27 -9.90 20.45
C PHE A 74 -4.97 -9.16 20.14
N ALA A 75 -4.33 -8.66 21.20
CA ALA A 75 -3.11 -7.89 21.07
C ALA A 75 -1.98 -8.74 20.48
N PRO A 76 -1.22 -8.23 19.50
CA PRO A 76 -0.14 -9.00 18.90
C PRO A 76 0.97 -9.24 19.94
N PRO A 77 1.68 -10.38 19.86
CA PRO A 77 2.77 -10.66 20.78
C PRO A 77 3.96 -9.71 20.53
N PRO A 78 4.84 -9.49 21.53
CA PRO A 78 6.10 -8.80 21.33
C PRO A 78 6.89 -9.40 20.15
N PRO A 79 7.57 -8.58 19.32
CA PRO A 79 7.89 -7.17 19.53
C PRO A 79 6.88 -6.18 18.92
N HIS A 80 5.71 -6.64 18.46
CA HIS A 80 4.74 -5.76 17.81
C HIS A 80 4.17 -4.75 18.83
N GLN A 81 4.18 -3.47 18.44
CA GLN A 81 3.67 -2.39 19.26
C GLN A 81 2.21 -2.12 18.89
N PHE A 82 1.41 -1.73 19.88
CA PHE A 82 0.02 -1.32 19.74
C PHE A 82 -0.33 -0.31 20.84
N ASP A 83 -1.35 0.50 20.63
CA ASP A 83 -1.82 1.44 21.65
C ASP A 83 -2.51 0.70 22.80
N GLU A 84 -2.28 1.16 24.04
CA GLU A 84 -2.97 0.63 25.22
C GLU A 84 -4.18 1.50 25.61
N PRO A 85 -5.39 0.95 25.76
CA PRO A 85 -5.74 -0.48 25.63
C PRO A 85 -5.82 -0.92 24.16
N PHE A 86 -5.53 -2.21 23.91
CA PHE A 86 -5.63 -2.80 22.58
C PHE A 86 -7.04 -2.63 22.00
N VAL A 87 -7.10 -2.19 20.75
CA VAL A 87 -8.34 -2.08 19.96
C VAL A 87 -8.25 -3.04 18.77
N PRO A 88 -9.25 -3.94 18.58
CA PRO A 88 -9.29 -4.80 17.40
C PRO A 88 -9.27 -4.03 16.09
N TYR A 89 -8.53 -4.55 15.11
CA TYR A 89 -8.45 -3.98 13.77
C TYR A 89 -8.54 -5.07 12.70
N ALA A 90 -9.01 -4.70 11.52
CA ALA A 90 -9.04 -5.57 10.36
C ALA A 90 -7.80 -5.36 9.49
N VAL A 91 -7.33 -6.44 8.86
CA VAL A 91 -6.37 -6.39 7.76
C VAL A 91 -7.05 -6.98 6.54
N GLY A 92 -7.09 -6.22 5.46
CA GLY A 92 -7.74 -6.57 4.21
C GLY A 92 -6.72 -6.83 3.11
N VAL A 93 -7.11 -7.67 2.15
CA VAL A 93 -6.43 -7.83 0.87
C VAL A 93 -7.37 -7.33 -0.22
N VAL A 94 -6.93 -6.33 -0.99
CA VAL A 94 -7.75 -5.65 -2.01
C VAL A 94 -7.18 -5.93 -3.40
N ASP A 95 -8.04 -6.44 -4.28
CA ASP A 95 -7.79 -6.53 -5.72
C ASP A 95 -8.12 -5.19 -6.36
N MET A 96 -7.09 -4.42 -6.68
CA MET A 96 -7.20 -3.11 -7.32
C MET A 96 -7.56 -3.25 -8.80
N GLU A 97 -8.34 -2.31 -9.32
CA GLU A 97 -8.70 -2.25 -10.75
C GLU A 97 -7.48 -2.12 -11.66
N CYS A 98 -6.37 -1.55 -11.15
CA CYS A 98 -5.11 -1.44 -11.89
C CYS A 98 -4.35 -2.77 -12.03
N GLY A 99 -4.81 -3.86 -11.39
CA GLY A 99 -4.20 -5.19 -11.43
C GLY A 99 -3.27 -5.52 -10.25
N LEU A 100 -3.10 -4.60 -9.29
CA LEU A 100 -2.38 -4.88 -8.04
C LEU A 100 -3.27 -5.60 -7.02
N ARG A 101 -2.67 -6.48 -6.22
CA ARG A 101 -3.27 -7.01 -4.99
C ARG A 101 -2.51 -6.44 -3.79
N LEU A 102 -3.16 -5.59 -3.00
CA LEU A 102 -2.55 -4.88 -1.87
C LEU A 102 -3.06 -5.45 -0.54
N ILE A 103 -2.21 -5.45 0.48
CA ILE A 103 -2.57 -5.81 1.86
C ILE A 103 -2.36 -4.61 2.78
N GLY A 104 -3.29 -4.40 3.71
CA GLY A 104 -3.22 -3.31 4.69
C GLY A 104 -4.35 -3.32 5.69
#